data_AF-A0A2T5HVK6-F1
#
_entry.id   AF-A0A2T5HVK6-F1
#
_cell.length_a   1.000
_cell.length_b   1.000
_cell.length_c   1.000
_cell.angle_alpha   90.00
_cell.angle_beta   90.00
_cell.angle_gamma   90.00
#
_symmetry.space_group_name_H-M   'P 1'
#
loop_
_entity.id
_entity.type
_entity.pdbx_description
1 polymer ?
#
loop_
_entity_poly.entity_id
_entity_poly.type
_entity_poly.pdbx_seq_one_letter_code
_entity_poly.pdbx_strand_id
1 'polypeptide(L)'
;MAKRYGSTYSPKGDASQTAGPVAPAPRPFDGKKPTRVGARSNLLFFAALPLAWKAFRAEPVVMVGYLVALGALVGAAFLTREGLKAEEAYESRKVARRPAIPRKIFGSVLTGLGLGLVGWFGWGPMETVIFAVLGVVLHSLAFGIDPLRNKGFDEVDLFQQDRVAKAVEEAEAHLKAMREALDRTGDRQAEDRLEKFIATARAMFRTVEDDPRDLTAARKYLGVYLLGARDATMKFANLWQKTRNTQARDDWFALLDDLEANFDARHKALLLDDKTDLDIEIEVLRDRLAREGVTSNLKN
;
A
#
# COMPACT_ATOMS: atom_id res chain seq x y z
N MET A 1 -50.02 0.32 23.80
CA MET A 1 -51.04 -0.73 23.66
C MET A 1 -50.92 -1.35 22.26
N ALA A 2 -50.62 -2.65 22.17
CA ALA A 2 -50.92 -3.50 21.01
C ALA A 2 -50.85 -4.97 21.49
N LYS A 3 -51.94 -5.72 21.28
CA LYS A 3 -52.22 -7.02 21.90
C LYS A 3 -51.51 -8.18 21.21
N ARG A 4 -51.10 -9.17 22.03
CA ARG A 4 -50.72 -10.53 21.62
C ARG A 4 -51.88 -11.26 20.97
N TYR A 5 -51.60 -12.02 19.91
CA TYR A 5 -52.45 -13.12 19.48
C TYR A 5 -51.81 -14.44 19.91
N GLY A 6 -52.55 -15.22 20.68
CA GLY A 6 -52.28 -16.63 20.95
C GLY A 6 -52.97 -17.50 19.92
N SER A 7 -52.32 -18.60 19.55
CA SER A 7 -52.96 -19.72 18.87
C SER A 7 -52.98 -20.93 19.81
N THR A 8 -54.08 -21.67 19.73
CA THR A 8 -54.52 -22.72 20.67
C THR A 8 -53.65 -23.99 20.67
N TYR A 9 -52.50 -24.00 19.97
CA TYR A 9 -51.61 -25.17 19.86
C TYR A 9 -50.11 -24.84 20.04
N SER A 10 -49.75 -23.76 20.71
CA SER A 10 -48.34 -23.55 21.09
C SER A 10 -48.00 -24.36 22.34
N PRO A 11 -46.95 -25.22 22.31
CA PRO A 11 -46.49 -25.93 23.50
C PRO A 11 -46.16 -24.92 24.60
N LYS A 12 -46.80 -25.06 25.78
CA LYS A 12 -46.35 -24.37 26.99
C LYS A 12 -45.02 -25.01 27.42
N GLY A 13 -43.93 -24.43 26.95
CA GLY A 13 -42.60 -24.69 27.49
C GLY A 13 -42.34 -23.71 28.64
N ASP A 14 -42.42 -24.20 29.87
CA ASP A 14 -41.80 -23.54 31.01
C ASP A 14 -40.28 -23.61 30.83
N ALA A 15 -39.63 -22.46 30.65
CA ALA A 15 -38.20 -22.32 30.89
C ALA A 15 -37.87 -20.86 31.19
N SER A 16 -37.68 -20.60 32.47
CA SER A 16 -36.82 -19.54 32.99
C SER A 16 -35.50 -19.51 32.23
N GLN A 17 -35.28 -18.48 31.42
CA GLN A 17 -33.96 -17.97 31.06
C GLN A 17 -34.10 -16.64 30.30
N THR A 18 -33.46 -15.61 30.83
CA THR A 18 -33.20 -14.32 30.21
C THR A 18 -32.54 -14.49 28.84
N ALA A 19 -33.32 -14.36 27.77
CA ALA A 19 -32.79 -14.18 26.42
C ALA A 19 -32.72 -12.67 26.14
N GLY A 20 -31.51 -12.09 26.26
CA GLY A 20 -31.21 -10.82 25.60
C GLY A 20 -31.41 -10.93 24.09
N PRO A 21 -31.56 -9.81 23.36
CA PRO A 21 -31.77 -9.84 21.91
C PRO A 21 -30.59 -10.58 21.27
N VAL A 22 -30.86 -11.79 20.77
CA VAL A 22 -29.88 -12.58 20.02
C VAL A 22 -29.59 -11.80 18.74
N ALA A 23 -28.37 -11.29 18.61
CA ALA A 23 -27.92 -10.67 17.38
C ALA A 23 -28.18 -11.66 16.23
N PRO A 24 -28.83 -11.23 15.13
CA PRO A 24 -29.15 -12.13 14.03
C PRO A 24 -27.85 -12.79 13.54
N ALA A 25 -27.85 -14.11 13.40
CA ALA A 25 -26.70 -14.85 12.92
C ALA A 25 -26.25 -14.25 11.56
N PRO A 26 -24.94 -14.05 11.36
CA PRO A 26 -24.42 -13.45 10.14
C PRO A 26 -24.90 -14.27 8.95
N ARG A 27 -25.61 -13.62 8.03
CA ARG A 27 -26.13 -14.27 6.83
C ARG A 27 -24.93 -14.61 5.92
N PRO A 28 -24.98 -15.69 5.13
CA PRO A 28 -23.87 -16.09 4.25
C PRO A 28 -23.37 -15.03 3.25
N PHE A 29 -24.13 -13.94 3.09
CA PHE A 29 -23.92 -12.83 2.17
C PHE A 29 -23.69 -11.47 2.84
N ASP A 30 -23.64 -11.40 4.17
CA ASP A 30 -23.40 -10.13 4.86
C ASP A 30 -22.00 -9.59 4.48
N GLY A 31 -21.96 -8.38 3.91
CA GLY A 31 -20.74 -7.72 3.44
C GLY A 31 -20.18 -8.19 2.09
N LYS A 32 -20.76 -9.21 1.43
CA LYS A 32 -20.30 -9.67 0.12
C LYS A 32 -20.91 -8.83 -1.00
N LYS A 33 -20.06 -8.25 -1.85
CA LYS A 33 -20.50 -7.59 -3.09
C LYS A 33 -20.46 -8.60 -4.24
N PRO A 34 -21.44 -8.59 -5.15
CA PRO A 34 -21.40 -9.43 -6.34
C PRO A 34 -20.20 -9.07 -7.21
N THR A 35 -19.48 -10.09 -7.67
CA THR A 35 -18.29 -9.90 -8.51
C THR A 35 -18.66 -9.22 -9.82
N ARG A 36 -17.81 -8.30 -10.27
CA ARG A 36 -17.96 -7.64 -11.58
C ARG A 36 -17.55 -8.56 -12.73
N VAL A 37 -16.83 -9.64 -12.41
CA VAL A 37 -16.41 -10.71 -13.33
C VAL A 37 -17.58 -11.70 -13.46
N GLY A 38 -18.64 -11.24 -14.12
CA GLY A 38 -19.90 -11.98 -14.26
C GLY A 38 -20.30 -12.20 -15.72
N ALA A 39 -21.62 -12.31 -15.94
CA ALA A 39 -22.21 -12.59 -17.25
C ALA A 39 -21.72 -11.62 -18.35
N ARG A 40 -21.53 -10.33 -18.02
CA ARG A 40 -21.15 -9.29 -19.00
C ARG A 40 -19.80 -9.53 -19.66
N SER A 41 -18.77 -9.94 -18.91
CA SER A 41 -17.47 -10.27 -19.50
C SER A 41 -17.50 -11.57 -20.28
N ASN A 42 -18.30 -12.56 -19.84
CA ASN A 42 -18.45 -13.82 -20.55
C ASN A 42 -19.18 -13.65 -21.88
N LEU A 43 -20.12 -12.71 -21.98
CA LEU A 43 -20.82 -12.39 -23.24
C LEU A 43 -19.87 -11.96 -24.35
N LEU A 44 -18.74 -11.31 -24.07
CA LEU A 44 -17.75 -10.93 -25.10
C LEU A 44 -17.16 -12.15 -25.82
N PHE A 45 -16.94 -13.26 -25.11
CA PHE A 45 -16.45 -14.50 -25.73
C PHE A 45 -17.48 -15.09 -26.68
N PHE A 46 -18.78 -15.01 -26.33
CA PHE A 46 -19.86 -15.49 -27.18
C PHE A 46 -20.16 -14.54 -28.35
N ALA A 47 -20.02 -13.24 -28.16
CA ALA A 47 -20.26 -12.22 -29.19
C ALA A 47 -19.32 -12.41 -30.40
N ALA A 48 -18.16 -13.03 -30.21
CA ALA A 48 -17.19 -13.31 -31.27
C ALA A 48 -17.54 -14.57 -32.10
N LEU A 49 -18.39 -15.48 -31.62
CA LEU A 49 -18.69 -16.76 -32.28
C LEU A 49 -19.34 -16.64 -33.68
N PRO A 50 -20.29 -15.71 -33.93
CA PRO A 50 -20.83 -15.53 -35.28
C PRO A 50 -19.76 -15.18 -36.32
N LEU A 51 -18.69 -14.50 -35.91
CA LEU A 51 -17.56 -14.19 -36.80
C LEU A 51 -16.78 -15.43 -37.20
N ALA A 52 -16.61 -16.39 -36.28
CA ALA A 52 -15.96 -17.67 -36.60
C ALA A 52 -16.74 -18.43 -37.69
N TRP A 53 -18.06 -18.49 -37.55
CA TRP A 53 -18.93 -19.11 -38.57
C TRP A 53 -18.85 -18.39 -39.93
N LYS A 54 -18.80 -17.05 -39.92
CA LYS A 54 -18.60 -16.24 -41.14
C LYS A 54 -17.23 -16.51 -41.77
N ALA A 55 -16.18 -16.68 -40.97
CA ALA A 55 -14.81 -16.93 -41.44
C ALA A 55 -14.68 -18.20 -42.29
N PHE A 56 -15.23 -19.32 -41.82
CA PHE A 56 -15.14 -20.60 -42.55
C PHE A 56 -15.98 -20.67 -43.84
N ARG A 57 -16.82 -19.66 -44.10
CA ARG A 57 -17.60 -19.52 -45.34
C ARG A 57 -17.01 -18.51 -46.32
N ALA A 58 -15.91 -17.85 -45.94
CA ALA A 58 -15.28 -16.81 -46.75
C ALA A 58 -14.17 -17.38 -47.63
N GLU A 59 -13.76 -16.61 -48.64
CA GLU A 59 -12.58 -16.91 -49.44
C GLU A 59 -11.30 -16.89 -48.58
N PRO A 60 -10.22 -17.60 -48.98
CA PRO A 60 -9.05 -17.83 -48.12
C PRO A 60 -8.42 -16.57 -47.50
N VAL A 61 -8.27 -15.50 -48.28
CA VAL A 61 -7.68 -14.23 -47.80
C VAL A 61 -8.58 -13.55 -46.77
N VAL A 62 -9.88 -13.51 -47.05
CA VAL A 62 -10.90 -12.93 -46.16
C VAL A 62 -11.04 -13.77 -44.89
N MET A 63 -10.96 -15.10 -45.01
CA MET A 63 -10.97 -16.04 -43.88
C MET A 63 -9.81 -15.75 -42.92
N VAL A 64 -8.58 -15.60 -43.43
CA VAL A 64 -7.42 -15.25 -42.58
C VAL A 64 -7.68 -13.94 -41.83
N GLY A 65 -8.17 -12.91 -42.53
CA GLY A 65 -8.53 -11.63 -41.92
C GLY A 65 -9.55 -11.76 -40.79
N TYR A 66 -10.61 -12.53 -40.99
CA TYR A 66 -11.63 -12.78 -39.97
C TYR A 66 -11.13 -13.65 -38.80
N LEU A 67 -10.22 -14.58 -39.03
CA LEU A 67 -9.59 -15.37 -37.96
C LEU A 67 -8.65 -14.52 -37.10
N VAL A 68 -7.89 -13.61 -37.70
CA VAL A 68 -7.06 -12.64 -36.95
C VAL A 68 -7.95 -11.70 -36.15
N ALA A 69 -9.04 -11.19 -36.76
CA ALA A 69 -10.02 -10.38 -36.05
C ALA A 69 -10.67 -11.13 -34.87
N LEU A 70 -11.02 -12.40 -35.07
CA LEU A 70 -11.54 -13.27 -34.02
C LEU A 70 -10.54 -13.41 -32.86
N GLY A 71 -9.27 -13.68 -33.17
CA GLY A 71 -8.19 -13.75 -32.18
C GLY A 71 -8.04 -12.46 -31.38
N ALA A 72 -8.12 -11.30 -32.05
CA ALA A 72 -8.10 -10.00 -31.39
C ALA A 72 -9.30 -9.82 -30.44
N LEU A 73 -10.52 -10.16 -30.87
CA LEU A 73 -11.72 -10.05 -30.02
C LEU A 73 -11.69 -10.98 -28.81
N VAL A 74 -11.19 -12.21 -28.97
CA VAL A 74 -11.02 -13.16 -27.85
C VAL A 74 -9.92 -12.67 -26.88
N GLY A 75 -8.81 -12.17 -27.41
CA GLY A 75 -7.75 -11.55 -26.61
C GLY A 75 -8.26 -10.32 -25.83
N ALA A 76 -9.11 -9.50 -26.46
CA ALA A 76 -9.75 -8.36 -25.80
C ALA A 76 -10.65 -8.82 -24.65
N ALA A 77 -11.46 -9.85 -24.87
CA ALA A 77 -12.31 -10.42 -23.82
C ALA A 77 -11.51 -10.94 -22.62
N PHE A 78 -10.35 -11.56 -22.85
CA PHE A 78 -9.44 -12.01 -21.78
C PHE A 78 -8.87 -10.83 -20.99
N LEU A 79 -8.36 -9.80 -21.68
CA LEU A 79 -7.84 -8.58 -21.05
C LEU A 79 -8.90 -7.86 -20.22
N THR A 80 -10.12 -7.73 -20.74
CA THR A 80 -11.23 -7.09 -20.03
C THR A 80 -11.64 -7.88 -18.79
N ARG A 81 -11.68 -9.22 -18.87
CA ARG A 81 -11.95 -10.08 -17.71
C ARG A 81 -10.89 -9.90 -16.62
N GLU A 82 -9.62 -9.89 -17.00
CA GLU A 82 -8.49 -9.69 -16.08
C GLU A 82 -8.43 -8.26 -15.53
N GLY A 83 -8.86 -7.26 -16.31
CA GLY A 83 -9.00 -5.87 -15.87
C GLY A 83 -10.11 -5.70 -14.83
N LEU A 84 -11.26 -6.34 -15.02
CA LEU A 84 -12.36 -6.32 -14.05
C LEU A 84 -11.97 -6.99 -12.72
N LYS A 85 -11.21 -8.10 -12.77
CA LYS A 85 -10.65 -8.73 -11.55
C LYS A 85 -9.70 -7.78 -10.81
N ALA A 86 -8.82 -7.11 -11.55
CA ALA A 86 -7.86 -6.17 -10.97
C ALA A 86 -8.57 -4.95 -10.34
N GLU A 87 -9.60 -4.42 -11.00
CA GLU A 87 -10.44 -3.35 -10.47
C GLU A 87 -11.19 -3.77 -9.21
N GLU A 88 -11.76 -4.98 -9.18
CA GLU A 88 -12.44 -5.50 -7.99
C GLU A 88 -11.47 -5.65 -6.81
N ALA A 89 -10.26 -6.16 -7.05
CA ALA A 89 -9.21 -6.24 -6.04
C ALA A 89 -8.79 -4.84 -5.55
N TYR A 90 -8.68 -3.87 -6.45
CA TYR A 90 -8.37 -2.47 -6.12
C TYR A 90 -9.48 -1.82 -5.28
N GLU A 91 -10.74 -2.02 -5.63
CA GLU A 91 -11.87 -1.44 -4.93
C GLU A 91 -12.15 -2.06 -3.56
N SER A 92 -11.85 -3.36 -3.40
CA SER A 92 -12.02 -4.08 -2.14
C SER A 92 -11.10 -3.58 -1.02
N ARG A 93 -10.00 -2.89 -1.37
CA ARG A 93 -9.01 -2.40 -0.42
C ARG A 93 -9.21 -0.90 -0.16
N LYS A 94 -8.95 -0.48 1.10
CA LYS A 94 -8.87 0.94 1.48
C LYS A 94 -7.60 1.59 0.94
N VAL A 95 -6.50 0.85 0.92
CA VAL A 95 -5.19 1.27 0.39
C VAL A 95 -4.76 0.31 -0.73
N ALA A 96 -4.52 0.83 -1.93
CA ALA A 96 -4.10 0.03 -3.09
C ALA A 96 -3.33 0.87 -4.11
N ARG A 97 -2.24 0.30 -4.66
CA ARG A 97 -1.56 0.86 -5.83
C ARG A 97 -2.37 0.59 -7.10
N ARG A 98 -2.27 1.50 -8.08
CA ARG A 98 -2.89 1.32 -9.40
C ARG A 98 -2.38 0.03 -10.08
N PRO A 99 -3.21 -0.65 -10.89
CA PRO A 99 -2.74 -1.76 -11.73
C PRO A 99 -1.60 -1.32 -12.65
N ALA A 100 -0.58 -2.16 -12.81
CA ALA A 100 0.61 -1.83 -13.62
C ALA A 100 0.30 -1.65 -15.12
N ILE A 101 -0.75 -2.32 -15.62
CA ILE A 101 -1.18 -2.26 -17.02
C ILE A 101 -2.69 -1.96 -17.04
N PRO A 102 -3.17 -0.95 -17.79
CA PRO A 102 -4.58 -0.63 -17.91
C PRO A 102 -5.28 -1.60 -18.88
N ARG A 103 -5.58 -2.80 -18.37
CA ARG A 103 -6.03 -3.95 -19.18
C ARG A 103 -7.36 -3.70 -19.91
N LYS A 104 -8.30 -2.94 -19.35
CA LYS A 104 -9.58 -2.61 -20.04
C LYS A 104 -9.39 -1.59 -21.16
N ILE A 105 -8.45 -0.64 -21.02
CA ILE A 105 -8.07 0.25 -22.13
C ILE A 105 -7.44 -0.55 -23.28
N PHE A 106 -6.51 -1.45 -22.97
CA PHE A 106 -5.95 -2.34 -24.00
C PHE A 106 -7.03 -3.24 -24.63
N GLY A 107 -7.98 -3.74 -23.82
CA GLY A 107 -9.14 -4.48 -24.30
C GLY A 107 -10.03 -3.67 -25.26
N SER A 108 -10.26 -2.38 -24.99
CA SER A 108 -11.07 -1.53 -25.88
C SER A 108 -10.37 -1.24 -27.20
N VAL A 109 -9.06 -0.94 -27.16
CA VAL A 109 -8.24 -0.76 -28.36
C VAL A 109 -8.22 -2.03 -29.20
N LEU A 110 -7.99 -3.19 -28.57
CA LEU A 110 -7.95 -4.47 -29.26
C LEU A 110 -9.31 -4.88 -29.83
N THR A 111 -10.41 -4.50 -29.16
CA THR A 111 -11.78 -4.66 -29.70
C THR A 111 -11.98 -3.81 -30.95
N GLY A 112 -11.54 -2.55 -30.92
CA GLY A 112 -11.56 -1.67 -32.09
C GLY A 112 -10.75 -2.24 -33.25
N LEU A 113 -9.52 -2.70 -33.00
CA LEU A 113 -8.70 -3.33 -34.03
C LEU A 113 -9.36 -4.58 -34.62
N GLY A 114 -9.93 -5.46 -33.76
CA GLY A 114 -10.66 -6.64 -34.22
C GLY A 114 -11.84 -6.29 -35.13
N LEU A 115 -12.68 -5.33 -34.73
CA LEU A 115 -13.83 -4.90 -35.54
C LEU A 115 -13.41 -4.13 -36.79
N GLY A 116 -12.33 -3.34 -36.74
CA GLY A 116 -11.75 -2.67 -37.89
C GLY A 116 -11.27 -3.68 -38.94
N LEU A 117 -10.58 -4.74 -38.52
CA LEU A 117 -10.19 -5.84 -39.43
C LEU A 117 -11.41 -6.49 -40.09
N VAL A 118 -12.52 -6.68 -39.36
CA VAL A 118 -13.77 -7.16 -39.94
C VAL A 118 -14.31 -6.22 -41.02
N GLY A 119 -14.24 -4.91 -40.78
CA GLY A 119 -14.61 -3.89 -41.78
C GLY A 119 -13.73 -3.93 -43.02
N TRP A 120 -12.42 -4.05 -42.84
CA TRP A 120 -11.43 -4.02 -43.91
C TRP A 120 -11.61 -5.17 -44.90
N PHE A 121 -11.71 -6.40 -44.37
CA PHE A 121 -11.83 -7.60 -45.20
C PHE A 121 -13.26 -7.86 -45.71
N GLY A 122 -14.26 -7.20 -45.13
CA GLY A 122 -15.66 -7.45 -45.44
C GLY A 122 -16.37 -6.41 -46.30
N TRP A 123 -16.02 -5.13 -46.16
CA TRP A 123 -16.75 -4.02 -46.78
C TRP A 123 -15.83 -2.97 -47.39
N GLY A 124 -14.81 -2.52 -46.66
CA GLY A 124 -13.87 -1.52 -47.16
C GLY A 124 -13.26 -0.58 -46.11
N PRO A 125 -12.48 0.42 -46.57
CA PRO A 125 -11.73 1.32 -45.69
C PRO A 125 -12.62 2.23 -44.82
N MET A 126 -13.79 2.62 -45.30
CA MET A 126 -14.71 3.49 -44.53
C MET A 126 -15.31 2.72 -43.35
N GLU A 127 -15.79 1.50 -43.59
CA GLU A 127 -16.36 0.62 -42.57
C GLU A 127 -15.32 0.19 -41.55
N THR A 128 -14.06 0.05 -41.97
CA THR A 128 -12.91 -0.19 -41.09
C THR A 128 -12.83 0.87 -39.98
N VAL A 129 -12.87 2.15 -40.37
CA VAL A 129 -12.78 3.26 -39.41
C VAL A 129 -14.00 3.29 -38.51
N ILE A 130 -15.20 3.15 -39.09
CA ILE A 130 -16.46 3.17 -38.35
C ILE A 130 -16.48 2.05 -37.30
N PHE A 131 -16.18 0.82 -37.69
CA PHE A 131 -16.20 -0.34 -36.79
C PHE A 131 -15.08 -0.28 -35.75
N ALA A 132 -13.90 0.24 -36.10
CA ALA A 132 -12.82 0.43 -35.14
C ALA A 132 -13.21 1.44 -34.05
N VAL A 133 -13.71 2.61 -34.45
CA VAL A 133 -14.12 3.66 -33.51
C VAL A 133 -15.28 3.19 -32.64
N LEU A 134 -16.32 2.60 -33.24
CA LEU A 134 -17.45 2.05 -32.48
C LEU A 134 -17.00 0.96 -31.50
N GLY A 135 -16.07 0.09 -31.90
CA GLY A 135 -15.51 -0.94 -31.04
C GLY A 135 -14.83 -0.37 -29.80
N VAL A 136 -13.94 0.62 -29.97
CA VAL A 136 -13.27 1.27 -28.84
C VAL A 136 -14.27 1.97 -27.92
N VAL A 137 -15.19 2.75 -28.48
CA VAL A 137 -16.15 3.55 -27.72
C VAL A 137 -17.13 2.67 -26.96
N LEU A 138 -17.79 1.73 -27.63
CA LEU A 138 -18.78 0.86 -27.01
C LEU A 138 -18.15 -0.04 -25.95
N HIS A 139 -16.94 -0.56 -26.20
CA HIS A 139 -16.22 -1.34 -25.20
C HIS A 139 -15.86 -0.49 -23.98
N SER A 140 -15.33 0.72 -24.18
CA SER A 140 -14.96 1.61 -23.08
C SER A 140 -16.18 2.03 -22.24
N LEU A 141 -17.34 2.28 -22.88
CA LEU A 141 -18.58 2.59 -22.18
C LEU A 141 -19.15 1.38 -21.43
N ALA A 142 -19.05 0.18 -22.00
CA ALA A 142 -19.60 -1.04 -21.39
C ALA A 142 -18.81 -1.52 -20.15
N PHE A 143 -17.47 -1.35 -20.16
CA PHE A 143 -16.58 -1.89 -19.12
C PHE A 143 -15.87 -0.83 -18.27
N GLY A 144 -15.97 0.45 -18.67
CA GLY A 144 -15.30 1.56 -18.01
C GLY A 144 -13.78 1.53 -18.18
N ILE A 145 -13.13 2.59 -17.71
CA ILE A 145 -11.67 2.76 -17.75
C ILE A 145 -11.05 2.11 -16.49
N ASP A 146 -9.83 1.59 -16.60
CA ASP A 146 -9.07 1.09 -15.44
C ASP A 146 -8.76 2.21 -14.43
N PRO A 147 -8.67 1.94 -13.12
CA PRO A 147 -8.22 2.93 -12.15
C PRO A 147 -6.76 3.32 -12.43
N LEU A 148 -6.52 4.62 -12.69
CA LEU A 148 -5.20 5.15 -13.10
C LEU A 148 -4.42 5.81 -11.94
N ARG A 149 -5.03 5.91 -10.76
CA ARG A 149 -4.47 6.55 -9.57
C ARG A 149 -4.32 5.55 -8.44
N ASN A 150 -3.46 5.85 -7.47
CA ASN A 150 -3.35 5.07 -6.24
C ASN A 150 -4.49 5.46 -5.29
N LYS A 151 -4.99 4.51 -4.50
CA LYS A 151 -6.04 4.68 -3.49
C LYS A 151 -5.42 4.66 -2.11
N GLY A 152 -5.80 5.61 -1.25
CA GLY A 152 -5.44 5.61 0.17
C GLY A 152 -3.98 5.88 0.48
N PHE A 153 -3.23 6.46 -0.46
CA PHE A 153 -2.01 7.20 -0.14
C PHE A 153 -2.42 8.66 -0.06
N ASP A 154 -2.49 9.24 1.14
CA ASP A 154 -2.63 10.69 1.24
C ASP A 154 -1.33 11.30 0.70
N GLU A 155 -1.45 12.27 -0.19
CA GLU A 155 -0.30 12.96 -0.82
C GLU A 155 0.65 13.52 0.25
N VAL A 156 0.12 13.85 1.43
CA VAL A 156 0.85 14.30 2.62
C VAL A 156 1.81 13.24 3.15
N ASP A 157 1.43 11.96 3.18
CA ASP A 157 2.27 10.87 3.73
C ASP A 157 3.53 10.65 2.87
N LEU A 158 3.43 10.79 1.55
CA LEU A 158 4.58 10.64 0.66
C LEU A 158 5.60 11.76 0.86
N PHE A 159 5.13 13.00 1.07
CA PHE A 159 6.03 14.13 1.37
C PHE A 159 6.68 13.99 2.76
N GLN A 160 5.95 13.46 3.74
CA GLN A 160 6.53 13.21 5.07
C GLN A 160 7.58 12.09 5.02
N GLN A 161 7.29 10.98 4.35
CA GLN A 161 8.24 9.87 4.16
C GLN A 161 9.51 10.31 3.41
N ASP A 162 9.39 11.11 2.34
CA ASP A 162 10.57 11.63 1.61
C ASP A 162 11.44 12.54 2.49
N ARG A 163 10.83 13.34 3.38
CA ARG A 163 11.55 14.19 4.34
C ARG A 163 12.28 13.37 5.41
N VAL A 164 11.65 12.32 5.92
CA VAL A 164 12.27 11.39 6.87
C VAL A 164 13.46 10.69 6.24
N ALA A 165 13.27 10.11 5.05
CA ALA A 165 14.31 9.40 4.33
C ALA A 165 15.55 10.29 4.12
N LYS A 166 15.36 11.54 3.66
CA LYS A 166 16.46 12.50 3.50
C LYS A 166 17.17 12.83 4.80
N ALA A 167 16.43 13.03 5.89
CA ALA A 167 17.03 13.34 7.19
C ALA A 167 17.84 12.17 7.76
N VAL A 168 17.34 10.93 7.58
CA VAL A 168 18.05 9.72 8.01
C VAL A 168 19.28 9.47 7.14
N GLU A 169 19.19 9.68 5.82
CA GLU A 169 20.33 9.56 4.91
C GLU A 169 21.46 10.53 5.27
N GLU A 170 21.15 11.79 5.56
CA GLU A 170 22.14 12.78 6.02
C GLU A 170 22.76 12.39 7.37
N ALA A 171 21.94 11.89 8.30
CA ALA A 171 22.39 11.39 9.59
C ALA A 171 23.33 10.18 9.46
N GLU A 172 23.01 9.21 8.60
CA GLU A 172 23.87 8.06 8.32
C GLU A 172 25.19 8.50 7.65
N ALA A 173 25.15 9.50 6.77
CA ALA A 173 26.36 10.06 6.17
C ALA A 173 27.30 10.67 7.23
N HIS A 174 26.76 11.32 8.27
CA HIS A 174 27.56 11.79 9.40
C HIS A 174 28.20 10.65 10.19
N LEU A 175 27.44 9.58 10.51
CA LEU A 175 27.98 8.40 11.20
C LEU A 175 29.08 7.70 10.38
N LYS A 176 28.88 7.59 9.06
CA LYS A 176 29.89 7.03 8.16
C LYS A 176 31.18 7.87 8.17
N ALA A 177 31.07 9.20 8.09
CA ALA A 177 32.22 10.09 8.14
C ALA A 177 32.96 10.03 9.48
N MET A 178 32.25 9.80 10.60
CA MET A 178 32.88 9.56 11.91
C MET A 178 33.72 8.28 11.90
N ARG A 179 33.18 7.18 11.37
CA ARG A 179 33.90 5.89 11.26
C ARG A 179 35.15 6.03 10.41
N GLU A 180 35.03 6.59 9.22
CA GLU A 180 36.18 6.83 8.32
C GLU A 180 37.26 7.72 8.95
N ALA A 181 36.87 8.69 9.78
CA ALA A 181 37.83 9.52 10.50
C ALA A 181 38.59 8.72 11.56
N LEU A 182 37.91 7.81 12.27
CA LEU A 182 38.47 6.96 13.33
C LEU A 182 39.34 5.82 12.80
N ASP A 183 38.98 5.20 11.68
CA ASP A 183 39.78 4.11 11.08
C ASP A 183 41.25 4.54 10.85
N ARG A 184 41.46 5.83 10.56
CA ARG A 184 42.81 6.39 10.39
C ARG A 184 43.61 6.44 11.69
N THR A 185 42.95 6.49 12.85
CA THR A 185 43.57 6.58 14.18
C THR A 185 44.21 5.27 14.64
N GLY A 186 43.67 4.13 14.20
CA GLY A 186 44.06 2.79 14.65
C GLY A 186 43.78 2.53 16.14
N ASP A 187 42.96 3.36 16.79
CA ASP A 187 42.55 3.18 18.19
C ASP A 187 41.29 2.32 18.25
N ARG A 188 41.51 1.01 18.44
CA ARG A 188 40.42 0.02 18.50
C ARG A 188 39.38 0.32 19.58
N GLN A 189 39.79 0.88 20.71
CA GLN A 189 38.84 1.20 21.77
C GLN A 189 37.94 2.37 21.37
N ALA A 190 38.48 3.34 20.64
CA ALA A 190 37.71 4.46 20.13
C ALA A 190 36.76 4.01 19.01
N GLU A 191 37.21 3.12 18.12
CA GLU A 191 36.36 2.47 17.11
C GLU A 191 35.20 1.69 17.77
N ASP A 192 35.48 0.82 18.74
CA ASP A 192 34.46 0.03 19.45
C ASP A 192 33.45 0.93 20.19
N ARG A 193 33.91 2.06 20.75
CA ARG A 193 33.03 3.03 21.40
C ARG A 193 32.12 3.73 20.41
N LEU A 194 32.64 4.12 19.25
CA LEU A 194 31.84 4.73 18.20
C LEU A 194 30.77 3.74 17.70
N GLU A 195 31.11 2.46 17.53
CA GLU A 195 30.14 1.44 17.08
C GLU A 195 28.94 1.31 18.03
N LYS A 196 29.17 1.39 19.35
CA LYS A 196 28.08 1.41 20.33
C LYS A 196 27.16 2.61 20.14
N PHE A 197 27.74 3.81 19.98
CA PHE A 197 26.96 5.01 19.70
C PHE A 197 26.18 4.91 18.38
N ILE A 198 26.80 4.38 17.32
CA ILE A 198 26.14 4.14 16.02
C ILE A 198 24.95 3.19 16.17
N ALA A 199 25.08 2.13 16.96
CA ALA A 199 23.98 1.20 17.21
C ALA A 199 22.79 1.89 17.90
N THR A 200 23.06 2.72 18.91
CA THR A 200 22.04 3.52 19.61
C THR A 200 21.39 4.55 18.70
N ALA A 201 22.17 5.26 17.89
CA ALA A 201 21.64 6.23 16.91
C ALA A 201 20.74 5.55 15.86
N ARG A 202 21.17 4.41 15.32
CA ARG A 202 20.38 3.64 14.34
C ARG A 202 19.10 3.05 14.92
N ALA A 203 19.06 2.72 16.20
CA ALA A 203 17.81 2.34 16.84
C ALA A 203 16.79 3.48 16.76
N MET A 204 17.21 4.71 17.09
CA MET A 204 16.36 5.89 16.97
C MET A 204 15.96 6.19 15.53
N PHE A 205 16.86 6.01 14.55
CA PHE A 205 16.52 6.23 13.13
C PHE A 205 15.38 5.32 12.68
N ARG A 206 15.42 4.04 13.05
CA ARG A 206 14.35 3.09 12.69
C ARG A 206 13.00 3.52 13.27
N THR A 207 12.96 3.96 14.52
CA THR A 207 11.72 4.50 15.11
C THR A 207 11.16 5.67 14.31
N VAL A 208 12.02 6.59 13.88
CA VAL A 208 11.60 7.76 13.06
C VAL A 208 11.22 7.35 11.63
N GLU A 209 11.82 6.30 11.07
CA GLU A 209 11.40 5.72 9.79
C GLU A 209 10.05 5.01 9.86
N ASP A 210 9.78 4.34 10.99
CA ASP A 210 8.53 3.65 11.27
C ASP A 210 7.38 4.64 11.47
N ASP A 211 7.63 5.79 12.12
CA ASP A 211 6.66 6.89 12.25
C ASP A 211 7.20 8.25 11.77
N PRO A 212 6.78 8.73 10.58
CA PRO A 212 7.18 10.04 10.07
C PRO A 212 6.83 11.26 10.93
N ARG A 213 5.86 11.14 11.85
CA ARG A 213 5.45 12.21 12.76
C ARG A 213 6.57 12.57 13.75
N ASP A 214 7.36 11.58 14.14
CA ASP A 214 8.45 11.70 15.11
C ASP A 214 9.64 12.52 14.62
N LEU A 215 9.75 12.72 13.31
CA LEU A 215 10.83 13.51 12.72
C LEU A 215 10.93 14.89 13.37
N THR A 216 9.82 15.50 13.77
CA THR A 216 9.85 16.82 14.40
C THR A 216 10.55 16.81 15.76
N ALA A 217 10.32 15.78 16.57
CA ALA A 217 10.96 15.60 17.87
C ALA A 217 12.43 15.14 17.73
N ALA A 218 12.74 14.37 16.68
CA ALA A 218 14.07 13.80 16.44
C ALA A 218 15.02 14.70 15.62
N ARG A 219 14.51 15.73 14.91
CA ARG A 219 15.27 16.58 13.97
C ARG A 219 16.59 17.12 14.52
N LYS A 220 16.58 17.61 15.77
CA LYS A 220 17.77 18.18 16.42
C LYS A 220 18.88 17.14 16.59
N TYR A 221 18.50 15.89 16.84
CA TYR A 221 19.41 14.78 17.04
C TYR A 221 20.00 14.32 15.71
N LEU A 222 19.17 14.09 14.69
CA LEU A 222 19.62 13.65 13.35
C LEU A 222 20.50 14.70 12.65
N GLY A 223 20.22 15.98 12.84
CA GLY A 223 20.99 17.07 12.21
C GLY A 223 22.10 17.60 13.12
N VAL A 224 21.73 18.51 14.02
CA VAL A 224 22.68 19.35 14.78
C VAL A 224 23.64 18.52 15.64
N TYR A 225 23.13 17.52 16.35
CA TYR A 225 23.97 16.72 17.25
C TYR A 225 24.91 15.77 16.51
N LEU A 226 24.45 15.11 15.45
CA LEU A 226 25.33 14.26 14.65
C LEU A 226 26.36 15.05 13.85
N LEU A 227 25.99 16.23 13.34
CA LEU A 227 26.95 17.13 12.71
C LEU A 227 28.03 17.56 13.71
N GLY A 228 27.64 17.95 14.92
CA GLY A 228 28.58 18.29 15.99
C GLY A 228 29.48 17.12 16.40
N ALA A 229 28.91 15.92 16.54
CA ALA A 229 29.64 14.69 16.86
C ALA A 229 30.65 14.31 15.76
N ARG A 230 30.27 14.49 14.49
CA ARG A 230 31.15 14.31 13.33
C ARG A 230 32.33 15.28 13.39
N ASP A 231 32.06 16.56 13.60
CA ASP A 231 33.10 17.58 13.65
C ASP A 231 34.07 17.37 14.83
N ALA A 232 33.56 16.98 15.98
CA ALA A 232 34.37 16.61 17.15
C ALA A 232 35.24 15.38 16.86
N THR A 233 34.68 14.34 16.24
CA THR A 233 35.42 13.13 15.84
C THR A 233 36.54 13.44 14.86
N MET A 234 36.30 14.30 13.86
CA MET A 234 37.33 14.72 12.92
C MET A 234 38.47 15.47 13.62
N LYS A 235 38.15 16.37 14.57
CA LYS A 235 39.16 17.09 15.36
C LYS A 235 39.97 16.15 16.24
N PHE A 236 39.31 15.23 16.93
CA PHE A 236 39.96 14.19 17.72
C PHE A 236 40.93 13.36 16.86
N ALA A 237 40.46 12.79 15.75
CA ALA A 237 41.27 11.96 14.87
C ALA A 237 42.51 12.70 14.35
N ASN A 238 42.36 13.98 13.97
CA ASN A 238 43.46 14.82 13.51
C ASN A 238 44.48 15.11 14.62
N LEU A 239 44.04 15.36 15.85
CA LEU A 239 44.94 15.56 17.00
C LEU A 239 45.68 14.27 17.37
N TRP A 240 44.96 13.15 17.34
CA TRP A 240 45.53 11.84 17.65
C TRP A 240 46.69 11.48 16.72
N GLN A 241 46.54 11.73 15.41
CA GLN A 241 47.61 11.50 14.43
C GLN A 241 48.86 12.34 14.69
N LYS A 242 48.69 13.58 15.14
CA LYS A 242 49.81 14.53 15.29
C LYS A 242 50.56 14.34 16.61
N THR A 243 49.84 14.15 17.71
CA THR A 243 50.43 14.26 19.05
C THR A 243 50.04 13.13 19.99
N ARG A 244 49.16 12.20 19.58
CA ARG A 244 48.62 11.13 20.45
C ARG A 244 48.06 11.70 21.77
N ASN A 245 47.36 12.83 21.68
CA ASN A 245 46.83 13.55 22.84
C ASN A 245 45.74 12.71 23.55
N THR A 246 46.04 12.25 24.77
CA THR A 246 45.12 11.45 25.60
C THR A 246 43.98 12.28 26.19
N GLN A 247 44.19 13.55 26.49
CA GLN A 247 43.12 14.42 26.99
C GLN A 247 42.02 14.60 25.92
N ALA A 248 42.43 14.88 24.67
CA ALA A 248 41.48 15.04 23.57
C ALA A 248 40.71 13.75 23.26
N ARG A 249 41.31 12.60 23.55
CA ARG A 249 40.67 11.29 23.49
C ARG A 249 39.61 11.19 24.58
N ASP A 250 39.98 11.39 25.83
CA ASP A 250 39.07 11.24 26.98
C ASP A 250 37.88 12.21 26.89
N ASP A 251 38.12 13.46 26.46
CA ASP A 251 37.05 14.45 26.21
C ASP A 251 36.09 13.98 25.11
N TRP A 252 36.60 13.32 24.06
CA TRP A 252 35.79 12.77 22.98
C TRP A 252 34.98 11.55 23.43
N PHE A 253 35.54 10.68 24.29
CA PHE A 253 34.79 9.59 24.92
C PHE A 253 33.64 10.12 25.77
N ALA A 254 33.89 11.14 26.60
CA ALA A 254 32.85 11.77 27.42
C ALA A 254 31.73 12.38 26.56
N LEU A 255 32.08 13.04 25.46
CA LEU A 255 31.09 13.55 24.50
C LEU A 255 30.22 12.43 23.93
N LEU A 256 30.79 11.28 23.56
CA LEU A 256 30.02 10.15 23.07
C LEU A 256 29.10 9.56 24.15
N ASP A 257 29.56 9.50 25.41
CA ASP A 257 28.75 9.04 26.53
C ASP A 257 27.52 9.94 26.74
N ASP A 258 27.73 11.26 26.73
CA ASP A 258 26.65 12.25 26.85
C ASP A 258 25.67 12.17 25.67
N LEU A 259 26.19 12.06 24.43
CA LEU A 259 25.35 11.93 23.24
C LEU A 259 24.54 10.63 23.29
N GLU A 260 25.17 9.51 23.60
CA GLU A 260 24.48 8.22 23.66
C GLU A 260 23.34 8.23 24.69
N ALA A 261 23.59 8.76 25.89
CA ALA A 261 22.56 8.91 26.91
C ALA A 261 21.38 9.77 26.44
N ASN A 262 21.66 10.87 25.73
CA ASN A 262 20.64 11.75 25.19
C ASN A 262 19.84 11.11 24.04
N PHE A 263 20.50 10.34 23.17
CA PHE A 263 19.87 9.61 22.07
C PHE A 263 18.98 8.48 22.60
N ASP A 264 19.46 7.69 23.56
CA ASP A 264 18.69 6.62 24.20
C ASP A 264 17.47 7.18 24.94
N ALA A 265 17.63 8.27 25.70
CA ALA A 265 16.53 8.95 26.36
C ALA A 265 15.47 9.47 25.35
N ARG A 266 15.91 10.02 24.22
CA ARG A 266 15.00 10.49 23.17
C ARG A 266 14.27 9.33 22.49
N HIS A 267 14.99 8.27 22.13
CA HIS A 267 14.42 7.06 21.54
C HIS A 267 13.35 6.43 22.44
N LYS A 268 13.62 6.31 23.75
CA LYS A 268 12.62 5.83 24.73
C LYS A 268 11.39 6.73 24.82
N ALA A 269 11.56 8.04 24.70
CA ALA A 269 10.44 8.98 24.73
C ALA A 269 9.52 8.83 23.51
N LEU A 270 10.07 8.57 22.32
CA LEU A 270 9.27 8.29 21.11
C LEU A 270 8.43 7.02 21.30
N LEU A 271 9.05 5.93 21.76
CA LEU A 271 8.34 4.66 22.01
C LEU A 271 7.23 4.77 23.08
N LEU A 272 7.37 5.71 24.02
CA LEU A 272 6.34 5.97 25.04
C LEU A 272 5.16 6.78 24.49
N ASP A 273 5.43 7.71 23.57
CA ASP A 273 4.39 8.50 22.89
C ASP A 273 3.50 7.57 22.06
N ASP A 274 4.12 6.67 21.27
CA ASP A 274 3.41 5.63 20.50
C ASP A 274 2.49 4.76 21.35
N LYS A 275 2.97 4.35 22.52
CA LYS A 275 2.17 3.56 23.46
C LYS A 275 1.00 4.36 24.02
N THR A 276 1.23 5.64 24.33
CA THR A 276 0.19 6.52 24.87
C THR A 276 -0.90 6.78 23.83
N ASP A 277 -0.51 7.01 22.57
CA ASP A 277 -1.42 7.12 21.43
C ASP A 277 -2.29 5.85 21.30
N LEU A 278 -1.68 4.67 21.36
CA LEU A 278 -2.41 3.39 21.30
C LEU A 278 -3.39 3.22 22.47
N ASP A 279 -2.97 3.53 23.69
CA ASP A 279 -3.81 3.42 24.89
C ASP A 279 -5.03 4.35 24.78
N ILE A 280 -4.84 5.58 24.28
CA ILE A 280 -5.93 6.53 24.00
C ILE A 280 -6.87 5.97 22.93
N GLU A 281 -6.35 5.44 21.82
CA GLU A 281 -7.18 4.85 20.76
C GLU A 281 -8.02 3.66 21.27
N ILE A 282 -7.44 2.81 22.12
CA ILE A 282 -8.15 1.69 22.76
C ILE A 282 -9.27 2.22 23.66
N GLU A 283 -9.03 3.26 24.46
CA GLU A 283 -10.06 3.87 25.29
C GLU A 283 -11.18 4.49 24.46
N VAL A 284 -10.85 5.23 23.40
CA VAL A 284 -11.84 5.82 22.48
C VAL A 284 -12.68 4.73 21.80
N LEU A 285 -12.05 3.63 21.38
CA LEU A 285 -12.76 2.48 20.81
C LEU A 285 -13.67 1.81 21.84
N ARG A 286 -13.22 1.62 23.09
CA ARG A 286 -14.06 1.08 24.19
C ARG A 286 -15.26 1.97 24.46
N ASP A 287 -15.07 3.28 24.53
CA ASP A 287 -16.13 4.26 24.73
C ASP A 287 -17.15 4.22 23.58
N ARG A 288 -16.67 4.12 22.34
CA ARG A 288 -17.54 3.98 21.17
C ARG A 288 -18.31 2.67 21.18
N LEU A 289 -17.66 1.55 21.48
CA LEU A 289 -18.29 0.23 21.61
C LEU A 289 -19.34 0.23 22.74
N ALA A 290 -19.06 0.88 23.86
CA ALA A 290 -20.00 1.02 24.97
C ALA A 290 -21.24 1.84 24.58
N ARG A 291 -21.06 2.94 23.82
CA ARG A 291 -22.15 3.75 23.27
C ARG A 291 -22.97 3.03 22.20
N GLU A 292 -22.31 2.20 21.38
CA GLU A 292 -22.95 1.39 20.34
C GLU A 292 -23.52 0.06 20.90
N GLY A 293 -23.40 -0.19 22.21
CA GLY A 293 -23.99 -1.35 22.91
C GLY A 293 -23.27 -2.68 22.67
N VAL A 294 -22.05 -2.65 22.13
CA VAL A 294 -21.25 -3.84 21.83
C VAL A 294 -20.34 -4.14 23.02
N THR A 295 -20.84 -4.89 24.00
CA THR A 295 -20.00 -5.40 25.09
C THR A 295 -19.15 -6.57 24.59
N SER A 296 -17.85 -6.39 24.43
CA SER A 296 -16.93 -7.51 24.21
C SER A 296 -16.88 -8.34 25.50
N ASN A 297 -17.41 -9.56 25.47
CA ASN A 297 -17.13 -10.57 26.47
C ASN A 297 -15.69 -11.06 26.26
N LEU A 298 -14.70 -10.26 26.64
CA LEU A 298 -13.33 -10.72 26.84
C LEU A 298 -13.07 -10.66 28.33
N LYS A 299 -13.46 -11.74 29.01
CA LYS A 299 -13.01 -12.03 30.37
C LYS A 299 -11.63 -12.68 30.29
N ASN A 300 -10.67 -11.97 30.90
CA ASN A 300 -9.34 -12.38 31.38
C ASN A 300 -8.38 -13.04 30.39
#